data_AF-A0A7W8WP33-F1
#
_entry.id   AF-A0A7W8WP33-F1
#
_cell.length_a   1.000
_cell.length_b   1.000
_cell.length_c   1.000
_cell.angle_alpha   90.00
_cell.angle_beta   90.00
_cell.angle_gamma   90.00
#
_symmetry.space_group_name_H-M   'P 1'
#
loop_
_entity.id
_entity.type
_entity.pdbx_description
1 polymer ?
#
loop_
_entity_poly.entity_id
_entity_poly.type
_entity_poly.pdbx_seq_one_letter_code
_entity_poly.pdbx_strand_id
1 'polypeptide(L)'
;MKSLLVSLDKAGDFDEIVDVRTPLEFEEDHIPGATNAPVLSNEERVLVGTTYTQVSPFEGTRLGAALVARNIAHHLETTFADRPRNWRPLIYCWRGGKRSGSVTTLFNMIGWSARQLDGGYKSYRRATLERLETLPRRFSYIALVGPTGSGKTRLLSALHEAGAQTLDLEALASHRGSLLGAYAGVAQPSQKRFDTLLVTALRDFDVNRPVFVEAESRRIGSVTLPLALLETFHRGACVEVRSSSEDRAAFLLQDYAHLFEHPDYFKGQLERLIGLHSRERVTGWLRLVDENRRAELARELIERHYDPAYARSSGQHFEQLPGALQLDFRPNDADIVEQAKMLLAQLDTRTLVVG
;
A
#
# COMPACT_ATOMS: atom_id res chain seq x y z
N MET A 1 4.84 27.94 24.60
CA MET A 1 4.33 27.04 23.54
C MET A 1 5.37 26.70 22.47
N LYS A 2 6.11 27.66 21.88
CA LYS A 2 7.19 27.32 20.90
C LYS A 2 8.23 26.33 21.44
N SER A 3 8.51 26.36 22.75
CA SER A 3 9.42 25.43 23.43
C SER A 3 8.94 23.96 23.47
N LEU A 4 7.68 23.69 23.13
CA LEU A 4 7.11 22.34 23.13
C LEU A 4 7.04 21.73 21.72
N LEU A 5 7.46 22.47 20.69
CA LEU A 5 7.47 22.00 19.30
C LEU A 5 8.71 21.14 19.04
N VAL A 6 8.50 20.07 18.28
CA VAL A 6 9.55 19.12 17.88
C VAL A 6 9.42 18.83 16.40
N SER A 7 10.55 18.77 15.70
CA SER A 7 10.63 18.44 14.29
C SER A 7 10.48 16.93 14.05
N LEU A 8 10.03 16.56 12.85
CA LEU A 8 9.69 15.18 12.50
C LEU A 8 10.87 14.19 12.62
N ASP A 9 12.10 14.65 12.40
CA ASP A 9 13.32 13.83 12.52
C ASP A 9 13.55 13.29 13.95
N LYS A 10 12.98 13.95 14.96
CA LYS A 10 13.07 13.54 16.37
C LYS A 10 11.87 12.71 16.83
N ALA A 11 11.01 12.27 15.91
CA ALA A 11 9.83 11.51 16.28
C ALA A 11 10.15 10.19 17.00
N GLY A 12 11.31 9.59 16.71
CA GLY A 12 11.79 8.37 17.37
C GLY A 12 12.26 8.57 18.83
N ASP A 13 12.38 9.81 19.31
CA ASP A 13 12.84 10.11 20.69
C ASP A 13 11.70 10.02 21.74
N PHE A 14 10.53 9.54 21.34
CA PHE A 14 9.30 9.56 22.15
C PHE A 14 8.74 8.16 22.34
N ASP A 15 8.11 7.94 23.49
CA ASP A 15 7.59 6.62 23.87
C ASP A 15 6.35 6.24 23.04
N GLU A 16 5.57 7.23 22.62
CA GLU A 16 4.33 7.04 21.87
C GLU A 16 4.07 8.24 20.96
N ILE A 17 3.59 7.97 19.75
CA ILE A 17 3.09 9.00 18.83
C ILE A 17 1.55 9.01 18.94
N VAL A 18 0.97 10.17 19.24
CA VAL A 18 -0.47 10.32 19.46
C VAL A 18 -1.08 11.20 18.36
N ASP A 19 -1.94 10.60 17.54
CA ASP A 19 -2.73 11.30 16.54
C ASP A 19 -4.06 11.76 17.13
N VAL A 20 -4.23 13.06 17.30
CA VAL A 20 -5.47 13.64 17.86
C VAL A 20 -6.45 14.11 16.78
N ARG A 21 -6.24 13.72 15.52
CA ARG A 21 -7.21 13.91 14.44
C ARG A 21 -8.39 12.97 14.58
N THR A 22 -9.43 13.21 13.80
CA THR A 22 -10.65 12.39 13.84
C THR A 22 -10.38 10.96 13.35
N PRO A 23 -11.24 9.97 13.67
CA PRO A 23 -11.08 8.60 13.19
C PRO A 23 -10.93 8.48 11.67
N LEU A 24 -11.74 9.21 10.88
CA LEU A 24 -11.62 9.17 9.41
C LEU A 24 -10.30 9.76 8.90
N GLU A 25 -9.78 10.81 9.55
CA GLU A 25 -8.47 11.37 9.19
C GLU A 25 -7.32 10.38 9.49
N PHE A 26 -7.46 9.57 10.55
CA PHE A 26 -6.48 8.56 10.94
C PHE A 26 -6.55 7.31 10.04
N GLU A 27 -7.77 6.86 9.71
CA GLU A 27 -8.02 5.76 8.79
C GLU A 27 -7.53 6.07 7.37
N GLU A 28 -7.70 7.31 6.90
CA GLU A 28 -7.20 7.75 5.59
C GLU A 28 -5.69 7.54 5.45
N ASP A 29 -4.91 7.96 6.46
CA ASP A 29 -3.48 7.67 6.66
C ASP A 29 -3.00 8.25 8.00
N HIS A 30 -1.94 7.72 8.58
CA HIS A 30 -1.33 8.19 9.83
C HIS A 30 0.17 7.88 9.87
N ILE A 31 0.89 8.54 10.78
CA ILE A 31 2.31 8.24 11.01
C ILE A 31 2.41 6.79 11.54
N PRO A 32 3.27 5.93 10.97
CA PRO A 32 3.43 4.54 11.43
C PRO A 32 3.68 4.46 12.94
N GLY A 33 2.98 3.55 13.61
CA GLY A 33 3.05 3.37 15.07
C GLY A 33 2.25 4.39 15.89
N ALA A 34 1.52 5.32 15.29
CA ALA A 34 0.70 6.28 16.03
C ALA A 34 -0.59 5.66 16.58
N THR A 35 -0.94 6.00 17.83
CA THR A 35 -2.24 5.70 18.45
C THR A 35 -3.23 6.83 18.16
N ASN A 36 -4.46 6.53 17.76
CA ASN A 36 -5.50 7.54 17.57
C ASN A 36 -6.20 7.87 18.90
N ALA A 37 -6.15 9.14 19.31
CA ALA A 37 -6.85 9.69 20.46
C ALA A 37 -7.60 10.98 20.05
N PRO A 38 -8.72 10.84 19.32
CA PRO A 38 -9.40 11.95 18.66
C PRO A 38 -9.95 12.97 19.66
N VAL A 39 -9.48 14.22 19.58
CA VAL A 39 -10.08 15.30 20.39
C VAL A 39 -11.36 15.88 19.79
N LEU A 40 -11.77 15.40 18.63
CA LEU A 40 -13.07 15.64 18.01
C LEU A 40 -13.49 14.37 17.26
N SER A 41 -14.77 14.02 17.33
CA SER A 41 -15.37 13.05 16.40
C SER A 41 -15.41 13.61 14.97
N ASN A 42 -15.79 12.78 13.99
CA ASN A 42 -15.95 13.23 12.61
C ASN A 42 -17.06 14.30 12.52
N GLU A 43 -18.18 14.07 13.21
CA GLU A 43 -19.34 14.95 13.27
C GLU A 43 -19.01 16.25 14.00
N GLU A 44 -18.33 16.16 15.15
CA GLU A 44 -17.87 17.31 15.91
C GLU A 44 -16.92 18.18 15.09
N ARG A 45 -16.01 17.57 14.30
CA ARG A 45 -15.14 18.32 13.40
C ARG A 45 -15.94 19.05 12.33
N VAL A 46 -16.92 18.41 11.71
CA VAL A 46 -17.79 19.04 10.69
C VAL A 46 -18.54 20.22 11.31
N LEU A 47 -19.11 20.03 12.50
CA LEU A 47 -19.81 21.08 13.23
C LEU A 47 -18.90 22.28 13.51
N VAL A 48 -17.73 22.04 14.12
CA VAL A 48 -16.74 23.09 14.43
C VAL A 48 -16.29 23.82 13.16
N GLY A 49 -15.99 23.10 12.09
CA GLY A 49 -15.56 23.68 10.80
C GLY A 49 -16.66 24.51 10.15
N THR A 50 -17.91 24.05 10.23
CA THR A 50 -19.09 24.75 9.71
C THR A 50 -19.33 26.03 10.50
N THR A 51 -19.37 25.97 11.84
CA THR A 51 -19.52 27.17 12.69
C THR A 51 -18.41 28.18 12.47
N TYR A 52 -17.16 27.72 12.33
CA TYR A 52 -16.01 28.58 12.04
C TYR A 52 -16.18 29.38 10.75
N THR A 53 -16.73 28.73 9.71
CA THR A 53 -16.86 29.31 8.36
C THR A 53 -18.14 30.12 8.19
N GLN A 54 -19.27 29.60 8.70
CA GLN A 54 -20.61 30.14 8.46
C GLN A 54 -21.08 31.13 9.54
N VAL A 55 -20.54 31.04 10.75
CA VAL A 55 -20.93 31.94 11.86
C VAL A 55 -19.80 32.93 12.14
N SER A 56 -18.71 32.46 12.73
CA SER A 56 -17.48 33.26 12.88
C SER A 56 -16.30 32.39 13.34
N PRO A 57 -15.05 32.83 13.09
CA PRO A 57 -13.86 32.18 13.63
C PRO A 57 -13.85 32.05 15.15
N PHE A 58 -14.39 33.05 15.86
CA PHE A 58 -14.46 33.04 17.32
C PHE A 58 -15.45 31.97 17.83
N GLU A 59 -16.66 31.93 17.29
CA GLU A 59 -17.67 30.95 17.70
C GLU A 59 -17.24 29.51 17.41
N GLY A 60 -16.67 29.26 16.23
CA GLY A 60 -16.11 27.94 15.91
C GLY A 60 -14.96 27.56 16.84
N THR A 61 -14.08 28.51 17.19
CA THR A 61 -12.99 28.27 18.16
C THR A 61 -13.53 28.00 19.57
N ARG A 62 -14.53 28.76 20.03
CA ARG A 62 -15.15 28.63 21.35
C ARG A 62 -15.82 27.26 21.51
N LEU A 63 -16.63 26.87 20.52
CA LEU A 63 -17.27 25.56 20.46
C LEU A 63 -16.22 24.43 20.43
N GLY A 64 -15.23 24.55 19.54
CA GLY A 64 -14.16 23.55 19.43
C GLY A 64 -13.35 23.40 20.71
N ALA A 65 -13.08 24.48 21.44
CA ALA A 65 -12.37 24.43 22.71
C ALA A 65 -13.13 23.63 23.78
N ALA A 66 -14.45 23.81 23.88
CA ALA A 66 -15.29 23.07 24.82
C ALA A 66 -15.32 21.57 24.51
N LEU A 67 -15.48 21.20 23.23
CA LEU A 67 -15.49 19.80 22.79
C LEU A 67 -14.11 19.14 23.01
N VAL A 68 -13.04 19.81 22.59
CA VAL A 68 -11.66 19.34 22.79
C VAL A 68 -11.37 19.12 24.27
N ALA A 69 -11.77 20.05 25.16
CA ALA A 69 -11.54 19.89 26.60
C ALA A 69 -12.24 18.65 27.17
N ARG A 70 -13.51 18.41 26.78
CA ARG A 70 -14.26 17.21 27.19
C ARG A 70 -13.60 15.92 26.70
N ASN A 71 -13.18 15.89 25.44
CA ASN A 71 -12.58 14.70 24.85
C ASN A 71 -11.17 14.42 25.41
N ILE A 72 -10.41 15.46 25.75
CA ILE A 72 -9.15 15.27 26.48
C ILE A 72 -9.40 14.67 27.87
N ALA A 73 -10.39 15.16 28.61
CA ALA A 73 -10.74 14.60 29.92
C ALA A 73 -11.10 13.11 29.79
N HIS A 74 -11.92 12.75 28.81
CA HIS A 74 -12.24 11.36 28.53
C HIS A 74 -11.01 10.49 28.28
N HIS A 75 -10.05 10.97 27.47
CA HIS A 75 -8.81 10.21 27.21
C HIS A 75 -7.91 10.08 28.43
N LEU A 76 -7.88 11.06 29.33
CA LEU A 76 -7.15 10.97 30.60
C LEU A 76 -7.76 9.90 31.52
N GLU A 77 -9.07 9.76 31.51
CA GLU A 77 -9.80 8.76 32.29
C GLU A 77 -9.76 7.36 31.67
N THR A 78 -9.40 7.25 30.38
CA THR A 78 -9.46 5.98 29.63
C THR A 78 -8.13 5.66 28.96
N THR A 79 -7.91 6.13 27.72
CA THR A 79 -6.77 5.80 26.85
C THR A 79 -5.40 5.96 27.53
N PHE A 80 -5.26 6.98 28.39
CA PHE A 80 -4.01 7.33 29.03
C PHE A 80 -4.01 7.15 30.55
N ALA A 81 -5.03 6.53 31.13
CA ALA A 81 -5.19 6.39 32.58
C ALA A 81 -3.98 5.70 33.25
N ASP A 82 -3.40 4.71 32.56
CA ASP A 82 -2.29 3.90 33.08
C ASP A 82 -0.91 4.39 32.64
N ARG A 83 -0.80 5.57 31.99
CA ARG A 83 0.49 6.08 31.52
C ARG A 83 1.35 6.57 32.69
N PRO A 84 2.62 6.11 32.81
CA PRO A 84 3.45 6.46 33.96
C PRO A 84 3.87 7.93 33.93
N ARG A 85 4.34 8.44 35.06
CA ARG A 85 4.74 9.86 35.21
C ARG A 85 5.84 10.29 34.23
N ASN A 86 6.76 9.40 33.87
CA ASN A 86 7.86 9.69 32.95
C ASN A 86 7.50 9.51 31.46
N TRP A 87 6.23 9.24 31.13
CA TRP A 87 5.78 9.09 29.75
C TRP A 87 5.98 10.36 28.93
N ARG A 88 6.47 10.18 27.70
CA ARG A 88 6.84 11.21 26.73
C ARG A 88 6.08 11.00 25.42
N PRO A 89 4.84 11.49 25.29
CA PRO A 89 4.12 11.41 24.02
C PRO A 89 4.52 12.53 23.06
N LEU A 90 4.62 12.18 21.78
CA LEU A 90 4.64 13.13 20.67
C LEU A 90 3.24 13.26 20.08
N ILE A 91 2.61 14.41 20.25
CA ILE A 91 1.23 14.65 19.87
C ILE A 91 1.17 15.43 18.56
N TYR A 92 0.32 15.01 17.63
CA TYR A 92 0.09 15.74 16.40
C TYR A 92 -1.38 15.84 16.01
N CYS A 93 -1.70 16.90 15.28
CA CYS A 93 -2.95 17.02 14.53
C CYS A 93 -2.62 17.34 13.07
N TRP A 94 -3.60 17.73 12.25
CA TRP A 94 -3.38 17.97 10.82
C TRP A 94 -2.23 18.94 10.49
N ARG A 95 -2.13 20.07 11.20
CA ARG A 95 -1.15 21.15 10.92
C ARG A 95 -0.29 21.53 12.13
N GLY A 96 -0.35 20.77 13.23
CA GLY A 96 0.30 21.19 14.48
C GLY A 96 -0.31 22.50 15.01
N GLY A 97 -1.65 22.62 14.98
CA GLY A 97 -2.38 23.79 15.43
C GLY A 97 -2.95 23.63 16.85
N LYS A 98 -4.05 24.35 17.12
CA LYS A 98 -4.71 24.39 18.44
C LYS A 98 -5.11 23.02 18.98
N ARG A 99 -5.55 22.07 18.13
CA ARG A 99 -5.96 20.72 18.57
C ARG A 99 -4.84 19.99 19.32
N SER A 100 -3.70 19.75 18.67
CA SER A 100 -2.54 19.12 19.31
C SER A 100 -1.91 19.99 20.39
N GLY A 101 -1.92 21.32 20.22
CA GLY A 101 -1.39 22.25 21.21
C GLY A 101 -2.14 22.23 22.55
N SER A 102 -3.46 22.11 22.52
CA SER A 102 -4.28 22.01 23.73
C SER A 102 -3.98 20.73 24.52
N VAL A 103 -3.91 19.57 23.84
CA VAL A 103 -3.55 18.30 24.48
C VAL A 103 -2.15 18.38 25.08
N THR A 104 -1.17 18.85 24.30
CA THR A 104 0.21 19.00 24.73
C THR A 104 0.31 19.89 25.97
N THR A 105 -0.43 21.00 25.99
CA THR A 105 -0.45 21.92 27.12
C THR A 105 -1.01 21.26 28.38
N LEU A 106 -2.17 20.60 28.29
CA LEU A 106 -2.77 19.96 29.45
C LEU A 106 -1.91 18.80 29.98
N PHE A 107 -1.33 18.00 29.09
CA PHE A 107 -0.45 16.89 29.49
C PHE A 107 0.79 17.38 30.25
N ASN A 108 1.37 18.51 29.83
CA ASN A 108 2.48 19.12 30.57
C ASN A 108 2.03 19.73 31.91
N MET A 109 0.79 20.24 32.04
CA MET A 109 0.25 20.70 33.33
C MET A 109 0.09 19.55 34.33
N ILE A 110 -0.18 18.33 33.86
CA ILE A 110 -0.26 17.12 34.70
C ILE A 110 1.14 16.62 35.10
N GLY A 111 2.16 16.96 34.32
CA GLY A 111 3.57 16.62 34.60
C GLY A 111 4.20 15.64 33.60
N TRP A 112 3.49 15.24 32.54
CA TRP A 112 4.09 14.47 31.44
C TRP A 112 4.96 15.35 30.55
N SER A 113 5.98 14.73 29.96
CA SER A 113 6.93 15.42 29.07
C SER A 113 6.45 15.43 27.62
N ALA A 114 5.19 15.80 27.41
CA ALA A 114 4.55 15.81 26.10
C ALA A 114 5.17 16.88 25.18
N ARG A 115 5.30 16.54 23.90
CA ARG A 115 5.72 17.47 22.84
C ARG A 115 4.75 17.44 21.69
N GLN A 116 4.76 18.51 20.91
CA GLN A 116 3.91 18.69 19.76
C GLN A 116 4.74 18.59 18.48
N LEU A 117 4.29 17.78 17.52
CA LEU A 117 4.91 17.72 16.20
C LEU A 117 4.70 19.05 15.45
N ASP A 118 5.80 19.71 15.10
CA ASP A 118 5.77 20.95 14.33
C ASP A 118 5.25 20.69 12.91
N GLY A 119 4.33 21.53 12.46
CA GLY A 119 3.60 21.34 11.19
C GLY A 119 2.65 20.12 11.14
N GLY A 120 2.60 19.27 12.18
CA GLY A 120 1.69 18.14 12.30
C GLY A 120 1.78 17.11 11.17
N TYR A 121 0.69 16.37 10.92
CA TYR A 121 0.63 15.37 9.85
C TYR A 121 0.96 15.94 8.46
N LYS A 122 0.64 17.22 8.18
CA LYS A 122 1.01 17.87 6.92
C LYS A 122 2.53 17.86 6.69
N SER A 123 3.34 18.04 7.73
CA SER A 123 4.80 17.98 7.63
C SER A 123 5.28 16.57 7.29
N TYR A 124 4.69 15.55 7.92
CA TYR A 124 4.93 14.14 7.62
C TYR A 124 4.56 13.80 6.18
N ARG A 125 3.36 14.20 5.73
CA ARG A 125 2.88 13.98 4.36
C ARG A 125 3.85 14.57 3.32
N ARG A 126 4.32 15.80 3.55
CA ARG A 126 5.31 16.42 2.67
C ARG A 126 6.62 15.61 2.65
N ALA A 127 7.14 15.24 3.81
CA ALA A 127 8.36 14.45 3.90
C ALA A 127 8.23 13.06 3.26
N THR A 128 7.05 12.43 3.31
CA THR A 128 6.77 11.17 2.60
C THR A 128 6.86 11.36 1.10
N LEU A 129 6.24 12.41 0.55
CA LEU A 129 6.30 12.69 -0.89
C LEU A 129 7.73 13.02 -1.36
N GLU A 130 8.46 13.86 -0.62
CA GLU A 130 9.88 14.17 -0.91
C GLU A 130 10.75 12.90 -0.88
N ARG A 131 10.49 11.98 0.05
CA ARG A 131 11.18 10.67 0.09
C ARG A 131 10.83 9.81 -1.12
N LEU A 132 9.59 9.80 -1.60
CA LEU A 132 9.21 9.01 -2.77
C LEU A 132 9.84 9.50 -4.08
N GLU A 133 10.32 10.74 -4.14
CA GLU A 133 11.07 11.25 -5.29
C GLU A 133 12.51 10.74 -5.36
N THR A 134 13.09 10.34 -4.22
CA THR A 134 14.53 10.07 -4.09
C THR A 134 14.87 8.67 -3.58
N LEU A 135 14.12 8.14 -2.61
CA LEU A 135 14.38 6.86 -1.95
C LEU A 135 14.34 5.67 -2.92
N PRO A 136 13.34 5.53 -3.83
CA PRO A 136 13.33 4.41 -4.77
C PRO A 136 14.58 4.34 -5.64
N ARG A 137 15.14 5.50 -6.02
CA ARG A 137 16.32 5.59 -6.89
C ARG A 137 17.61 5.09 -6.25
N ARG A 138 17.61 4.80 -4.94
CA ARG A 138 18.77 4.29 -4.21
C ARG A 138 18.97 2.78 -4.35
N PHE A 139 17.97 2.07 -4.88
CA PHE A 139 17.99 0.62 -4.98
C PHE A 139 18.18 0.16 -6.41
N SER A 140 18.81 -1.00 -6.57
CA SER A 140 18.78 -1.77 -7.81
C SER A 140 17.59 -2.72 -7.76
N TYR A 141 16.78 -2.74 -8.82
CA TYR A 141 15.60 -3.60 -8.88
C TYR A 141 15.80 -4.76 -9.85
N ILE A 142 15.18 -5.89 -9.51
CA ILE A 142 14.98 -7.03 -10.40
C ILE A 142 13.48 -7.20 -10.61
N ALA A 143 13.00 -6.82 -11.79
CA ALA A 143 11.59 -6.91 -12.14
C ALA A 143 11.22 -8.34 -12.52
N LEU A 144 10.23 -8.91 -11.84
CA LEU A 144 9.56 -10.15 -12.23
C LEU A 144 8.54 -9.80 -13.33
N VAL A 145 8.85 -10.17 -14.56
CA VAL A 145 8.00 -9.93 -15.74
C VAL A 145 7.39 -11.25 -16.20
N GLY A 146 6.15 -11.22 -16.66
CA GLY A 146 5.47 -12.44 -17.09
C GLY A 146 3.96 -12.24 -17.20
N PRO A 147 3.28 -13.08 -17.98
CA PRO A 147 1.85 -12.93 -18.22
C PRO A 147 1.02 -13.15 -16.95
N THR A 148 -0.24 -12.72 -16.96
CA THR A 148 -1.16 -12.93 -15.83
C THR A 148 -1.28 -14.42 -15.50
N GLY A 149 -1.28 -14.75 -14.21
CA GLY A 149 -1.35 -16.14 -13.75
C GLY A 149 -0.03 -16.90 -13.81
N SER A 150 1.10 -16.31 -14.22
CA SER A 150 2.42 -16.97 -14.17
C SER A 150 2.97 -17.13 -12.74
N GLY A 151 2.24 -16.70 -11.71
CA GLY A 151 2.63 -16.87 -10.32
C GLY A 151 3.68 -15.89 -9.80
N LYS A 152 3.89 -14.73 -10.45
CA LYS A 152 4.86 -13.71 -10.03
C LYS A 152 4.76 -13.36 -8.55
N THR A 153 3.54 -13.13 -8.05
CA THR A 153 3.32 -12.84 -6.62
C THR A 153 3.72 -14.00 -5.71
N ARG A 154 3.42 -15.25 -6.10
CA ARG A 154 3.87 -16.43 -5.34
C ARG A 154 5.40 -16.54 -5.34
N LEU A 155 6.03 -16.30 -6.49
CA LEU A 155 7.48 -16.27 -6.60
C LEU A 155 8.08 -15.14 -5.74
N LEU A 156 7.46 -13.96 -5.71
CA LEU A 156 7.91 -12.84 -4.88
C LEU A 156 7.85 -13.20 -3.39
N SER A 157 6.76 -13.83 -2.93
CA SER A 157 6.67 -14.34 -1.56
C SER A 157 7.71 -15.42 -1.27
N ALA A 158 7.93 -16.35 -2.21
CA ALA A 158 8.94 -17.41 -2.06
C ALA A 158 10.38 -16.85 -2.03
N LEU A 159 10.66 -15.78 -2.79
CA LEU A 159 11.93 -15.06 -2.75
C LEU A 159 12.14 -14.37 -1.40
N HIS A 160 11.08 -13.80 -0.82
CA HIS A 160 11.13 -13.22 0.53
C HIS A 160 11.50 -14.29 1.57
N GLU A 161 10.84 -15.44 1.51
CA GLU A 161 11.12 -16.57 2.41
C GLU A 161 12.53 -17.14 2.21
N ALA A 162 13.03 -17.13 0.98
CA ALA A 162 14.41 -17.48 0.65
C ALA A 162 15.44 -16.41 1.07
N GLY A 163 15.01 -15.30 1.69
CA GLY A 163 15.86 -14.26 2.26
C GLY A 163 16.18 -13.09 1.33
N ALA A 164 15.55 -12.99 0.15
CA ALA A 164 15.72 -11.86 -0.75
C ALA A 164 14.95 -10.61 -0.28
N GLN A 165 15.37 -9.42 -0.74
CA GLN A 165 14.57 -8.20 -0.55
C GLN A 165 13.47 -8.14 -1.60
N THR A 166 12.23 -7.96 -1.16
CA THR A 166 11.06 -8.01 -2.04
C THR A 166 10.15 -6.82 -1.77
N LEU A 167 9.69 -6.19 -2.85
CA LEU A 167 8.71 -5.11 -2.80
C LEU A 167 7.40 -5.59 -3.42
N ASP A 168 6.50 -6.07 -2.57
CA ASP A 168 5.17 -6.54 -2.99
C ASP A 168 4.20 -5.35 -3.11
N LEU A 169 4.16 -4.76 -4.31
CA LEU A 169 3.32 -3.59 -4.58
C LEU A 169 1.82 -3.90 -4.51
N GLU A 170 1.41 -5.12 -4.85
CA GLU A 170 0.02 -5.54 -4.80
C GLU A 170 -0.45 -5.68 -3.34
N ALA A 171 0.38 -6.22 -2.45
CA ALA A 171 0.11 -6.30 -1.02
C ALA A 171 0.04 -4.91 -0.39
N LEU A 172 0.96 -3.99 -0.74
CA LEU A 172 0.89 -2.60 -0.27
C LEU A 172 -0.37 -1.89 -0.78
N ALA A 173 -0.86 -2.25 -1.95
CA ALA A 173 -2.07 -1.70 -2.56
C ALA A 173 -3.35 -2.45 -2.20
N SER A 174 -3.27 -3.55 -1.44
CA SER A 174 -4.36 -4.51 -1.18
C SER A 174 -5.17 -4.84 -2.44
N HIS A 175 -4.49 -4.98 -3.58
CA HIS A 175 -5.11 -5.09 -4.89
C HIS A 175 -4.11 -5.66 -5.91
N ARG A 176 -4.51 -6.67 -6.69
CA ARG A 176 -3.68 -7.21 -7.79
C ARG A 176 -3.61 -6.25 -8.98
N GLY A 177 -2.57 -6.31 -9.80
CA GLY A 177 -2.42 -5.55 -11.05
C GLY A 177 -3.47 -5.86 -12.13
N SER A 178 -4.38 -6.80 -11.90
CA SER A 178 -5.39 -7.25 -12.87
C SER A 178 -6.77 -6.59 -12.66
N LEU A 179 -7.63 -6.68 -13.69
CA LEU A 179 -9.01 -6.18 -13.62
C LEU A 179 -9.82 -6.84 -12.49
N LEU A 180 -9.56 -8.13 -12.24
CA LEU A 180 -10.23 -8.92 -11.21
C LEU A 180 -9.43 -8.91 -9.89
N GLY A 181 -8.58 -7.90 -9.70
CA GLY A 181 -7.55 -7.88 -8.67
C GLY A 181 -7.97 -7.40 -7.28
N ALA A 182 -9.20 -6.92 -7.11
CA ALA A 182 -9.66 -6.45 -5.80
C ALA A 182 -9.68 -7.61 -4.79
N TYR A 183 -9.05 -7.42 -3.63
CA TYR A 183 -9.08 -8.42 -2.57
C TYR A 183 -10.47 -8.48 -1.94
N ALA A 184 -11.01 -9.70 -1.81
CA ALA A 184 -12.34 -9.91 -1.22
C ALA A 184 -12.41 -9.37 0.20
N GLY A 185 -13.36 -8.46 0.45
CA GLY A 185 -13.60 -7.90 1.79
C GLY A 185 -12.51 -6.96 2.31
N VAL A 186 -11.47 -6.65 1.52
CA VAL A 186 -10.38 -5.77 1.92
C VAL A 186 -10.45 -4.47 1.12
N ALA A 187 -10.60 -3.34 1.83
CA ALA A 187 -10.56 -2.03 1.21
C ALA A 187 -9.13 -1.73 0.74
N GLN A 188 -9.01 -1.24 -0.50
CA GLN A 188 -7.75 -0.70 -0.99
C GLN A 188 -7.39 0.57 -0.19
N PRO A 189 -6.12 0.74 0.24
CA PRO A 189 -5.68 1.97 0.90
C PRO A 189 -5.91 3.22 0.06
N SER A 190 -6.09 4.35 0.74
CA SER A 190 -5.99 5.66 0.09
C SER A 190 -4.60 5.83 -0.56
N GLN A 191 -4.47 6.74 -1.53
CA GLN A 191 -3.16 7.11 -2.05
C GLN A 191 -2.21 7.54 -0.92
N LYS A 192 -2.73 8.21 0.12
CA LYS A 192 -1.88 8.65 1.23
C LYS A 192 -1.30 7.50 2.02
N ARG A 193 -2.14 6.50 2.30
CA ARG A 193 -1.73 5.31 3.03
C ARG A 193 -0.77 4.46 2.20
N PHE A 194 -1.04 4.28 0.91
CA PHE A 194 -0.12 3.60 0.00
C PHE A 194 1.27 4.25 -0.02
N ASP A 195 1.34 5.58 -0.14
CA ASP A 195 2.61 6.31 -0.13
C ASP A 195 3.39 6.09 1.18
N THR A 196 2.69 6.13 2.33
CA THR A 196 3.27 5.86 3.65
C THR A 196 3.80 4.43 3.77
N LEU A 197 3.01 3.45 3.33
CA LEU A 197 3.39 2.04 3.36
C LEU A 197 4.62 1.77 2.46
N LEU A 198 4.64 2.36 1.26
CA LEU A 198 5.76 2.24 0.33
C LEU A 198 7.06 2.85 0.89
N VAL A 199 6.99 4.06 1.46
CA VAL A 199 8.17 4.66 2.11
C VAL A 199 8.63 3.82 3.31
N THR A 200 7.71 3.20 4.04
CA THR A 200 8.05 2.35 5.19
C THR A 200 8.79 1.11 4.71
N ALA A 201 8.25 0.37 3.74
CA ALA A 201 8.90 -0.81 3.18
C ALA A 201 10.29 -0.51 2.61
N LEU A 202 10.43 0.57 1.84
CA LEU A 202 11.71 0.95 1.24
C LEU A 202 12.78 1.39 2.25
N ARG A 203 12.41 1.84 3.46
CA ARG A 203 13.40 2.26 4.47
C ARG A 203 14.16 1.10 5.09
N ASP A 204 13.54 -0.07 5.12
CA ASP A 204 14.07 -1.26 5.78
C ASP A 204 14.98 -2.08 4.86
N PHE A 205 15.09 -1.68 3.58
CA PHE A 205 15.96 -2.34 2.61
C PHE A 205 17.42 -1.87 2.73
N ASP A 206 18.32 -2.84 2.58
CA ASP A 206 19.74 -2.63 2.33
C ASP A 206 19.95 -2.19 0.87
N VAL A 207 20.60 -1.04 0.70
CA VAL A 207 20.90 -0.44 -0.60
C VAL A 207 21.91 -1.26 -1.42
N ASN A 208 22.68 -2.14 -0.78
CA ASN A 208 23.69 -2.95 -1.44
C ASN A 208 23.13 -4.28 -1.98
N ARG A 209 21.84 -4.55 -1.76
CA ARG A 209 21.17 -5.78 -2.18
C ARG A 209 20.07 -5.44 -3.19
N PRO A 210 19.90 -6.24 -4.26
CA PRO A 210 18.83 -6.01 -5.20
C PRO A 210 17.46 -6.21 -4.54
N VAL A 211 16.46 -5.47 -5.05
CA VAL A 211 15.06 -5.56 -4.62
C VAL A 211 14.25 -6.20 -5.75
N PHE A 212 13.69 -7.38 -5.48
CA PHE A 212 12.74 -7.99 -6.40
C PHE A 212 11.40 -7.27 -6.32
N VAL A 213 10.79 -7.03 -7.47
CA VAL A 213 9.51 -6.31 -7.58
C VAL A 213 8.69 -6.91 -8.71
N GLU A 214 7.38 -6.98 -8.52
CA GLU A 214 6.46 -7.38 -9.59
C GLU A 214 6.35 -6.28 -10.64
N ALA A 215 6.34 -6.67 -11.92
CA ALA A 215 6.17 -5.77 -13.03
C ALA A 215 4.74 -5.23 -13.09
N GLU A 216 4.50 -4.15 -12.35
CA GLU A 216 3.22 -3.46 -12.29
C GLU A 216 3.14 -2.26 -13.23
N SER A 217 1.91 -1.97 -13.66
CA SER A 217 1.66 -0.75 -14.43
C SER A 217 1.78 0.49 -13.53
N ARG A 218 1.70 1.69 -14.11
CA ARG A 218 1.68 2.95 -13.34
C ARG A 218 0.60 2.99 -12.25
N ARG A 219 -0.47 2.20 -12.39
CA ARG A 219 -1.58 2.16 -11.42
C ARG A 219 -1.87 0.73 -10.98
N ILE A 220 -2.22 0.58 -9.71
CA ILE A 220 -2.72 -0.66 -9.13
C ILE A 220 -4.10 -0.34 -8.55
N GLY A 221 -5.16 -0.71 -9.24
CA GLY A 221 -6.51 -0.23 -8.92
C GLY A 221 -6.58 1.31 -8.90
N SER A 222 -6.93 1.87 -7.76
CA SER A 222 -7.05 3.33 -7.58
C SER A 222 -5.73 4.05 -7.29
N VAL A 223 -4.72 3.35 -6.75
CA VAL A 223 -3.43 3.97 -6.36
C VAL A 223 -2.48 4.11 -7.55
N THR A 224 -1.61 5.11 -7.49
CA THR A 224 -0.62 5.42 -8.51
C THR A 224 0.78 5.23 -7.95
N LEU A 225 1.64 4.54 -8.69
CA LEU A 225 3.04 4.36 -8.34
C LEU A 225 3.83 5.66 -8.56
N PRO A 226 4.80 5.99 -7.67
CA PRO A 226 5.68 7.14 -7.87
C PRO A 226 6.51 7.00 -9.14
N LEU A 227 6.70 8.11 -9.85
CA LEU A 227 7.49 8.11 -11.09
C LEU A 227 8.92 7.64 -10.86
N ALA A 228 9.53 8.05 -9.76
CA ALA A 228 10.89 7.63 -9.40
C ALA A 228 11.01 6.11 -9.23
N LEU A 229 9.97 5.45 -8.71
CA LEU A 229 9.95 3.98 -8.63
C LEU A 229 9.85 3.39 -10.04
N LEU A 230 8.85 3.80 -10.82
CA LEU A 230 8.61 3.32 -12.20
C LEU A 230 9.86 3.42 -13.07
N GLU A 231 10.48 4.60 -13.13
CA GLU A 231 11.71 4.83 -13.90
C GLU A 231 12.87 3.92 -13.48
N THR A 232 12.95 3.55 -12.20
CA THR A 232 14.08 2.77 -11.69
C THR A 232 13.89 1.28 -11.96
N PHE A 233 12.71 0.70 -11.70
CA PHE A 233 12.52 -0.74 -11.95
C PHE A 233 12.30 -1.09 -13.42
N HIS A 234 11.83 -0.15 -14.25
CA HIS A 234 11.81 -0.31 -15.71
C HIS A 234 13.20 -0.40 -16.35
N ARG A 235 14.21 0.25 -15.73
CA ARG A 235 15.63 0.15 -16.13
C ARG A 235 16.36 -1.02 -15.48
N GLY A 236 15.74 -1.62 -14.46
CA GLY A 236 16.31 -2.71 -13.68
C GLY A 236 16.48 -4.00 -14.50
N ALA A 237 17.21 -4.95 -13.92
CA ALA A 237 17.31 -6.29 -14.49
C ALA A 237 15.93 -6.95 -14.48
N CYS A 238 15.73 -7.91 -15.38
CA CYS A 238 14.45 -8.60 -15.54
C CYS A 238 14.62 -10.11 -15.36
N VAL A 239 13.63 -10.74 -14.73
CA VAL A 239 13.43 -12.19 -14.71
C VAL A 239 12.09 -12.48 -15.38
N GLU A 240 12.13 -13.12 -16.55
CA GLU A 240 10.95 -13.54 -17.28
C GLU A 240 10.41 -14.85 -16.69
N VAL A 241 9.31 -14.72 -15.93
CA VAL A 241 8.60 -15.82 -15.29
C VAL A 241 7.64 -16.45 -16.29
N ARG A 242 7.98 -17.67 -16.69
CA ARG A 242 7.20 -18.51 -17.60
C ARG A 242 6.52 -19.62 -16.83
N SER A 243 5.33 -19.99 -17.27
CA SER A 243 4.52 -21.05 -16.67
C SER A 243 3.65 -21.65 -17.76
N SER A 244 3.37 -22.95 -17.67
CA SER A 244 2.49 -23.63 -18.61
C SER A 244 1.08 -23.02 -18.60
N SER A 245 0.32 -23.16 -19.69
CA SER A 245 -1.07 -22.72 -19.74
C SER A 245 -1.93 -23.43 -18.70
N GLU A 246 -1.67 -24.71 -18.45
CA GLU A 246 -2.35 -25.51 -17.44
C GLU A 246 -2.08 -24.95 -16.04
N ASP A 247 -0.82 -24.66 -15.70
CA ASP A 247 -0.45 -24.11 -14.41
C ASP A 247 -1.05 -22.73 -14.18
N ARG A 248 -1.03 -21.88 -15.20
CA ARG A 248 -1.61 -20.54 -15.13
C ARG A 248 -3.11 -20.61 -14.89
N ALA A 249 -3.81 -21.50 -15.61
CA ALA A 249 -5.24 -21.70 -15.41
C ALA A 249 -5.54 -22.25 -14.02
N ALA A 250 -4.79 -23.26 -13.55
CA ALA A 250 -4.95 -23.82 -12.21
C ALA A 250 -4.68 -22.78 -11.11
N PHE A 251 -3.65 -21.96 -11.28
CA PHE A 251 -3.31 -20.89 -10.34
C PHE A 251 -4.39 -19.81 -10.30
N LEU A 252 -4.89 -19.34 -11.47
CA LEU A 252 -5.98 -18.37 -11.51
C LEU A 252 -7.26 -18.89 -10.87
N LEU A 253 -7.56 -20.18 -11.00
CA LEU A 253 -8.72 -20.79 -10.33
C LEU A 253 -8.61 -20.75 -8.81
N GLN A 254 -7.40 -20.89 -8.27
CA GLN A 254 -7.16 -20.76 -6.85
C GLN A 254 -7.28 -19.30 -6.41
N ASP A 255 -6.64 -18.39 -7.14
CA ASP A 255 -6.57 -16.95 -6.78
C ASP A 255 -7.96 -16.28 -6.89
N TYR A 256 -8.76 -16.68 -7.88
CA TYR A 256 -10.12 -16.17 -8.12
C TYR A 256 -11.22 -17.05 -7.54
N ALA A 257 -10.91 -18.04 -6.70
CA ALA A 257 -11.91 -18.95 -6.12
C ALA A 257 -13.07 -18.18 -5.46
N HIS A 258 -12.72 -17.12 -4.71
CA HIS A 258 -13.67 -16.23 -4.02
C HIS A 258 -14.64 -15.50 -4.95
N LEU A 259 -14.27 -15.23 -6.21
CA LEU A 259 -15.16 -14.56 -7.17
C LEU A 259 -16.32 -15.47 -7.57
N PHE A 260 -16.09 -16.78 -7.61
CA PHE A 260 -17.15 -17.76 -7.90
C PHE A 260 -18.11 -17.97 -6.72
N GLU A 261 -17.74 -17.54 -5.52
CA GLU A 261 -18.64 -17.52 -4.34
C GLU A 261 -19.62 -16.33 -4.39
N HIS A 262 -19.30 -15.32 -5.22
CA HIS A 262 -20.11 -14.12 -5.42
C HIS A 262 -20.37 -13.86 -6.91
N PRO A 263 -21.16 -14.73 -7.59
CA PRO A 263 -21.29 -14.72 -9.05
C PRO A 263 -21.85 -13.41 -9.61
N ASP A 264 -22.76 -12.73 -8.92
CA ASP A 264 -23.31 -11.46 -9.41
C ASP A 264 -22.28 -10.33 -9.39
N TYR A 265 -21.44 -10.28 -8.35
CA TYR A 265 -20.30 -9.35 -8.32
C TYR A 265 -19.32 -9.65 -9.44
N PHE A 266 -18.99 -10.93 -9.65
CA PHE A 266 -18.04 -11.34 -10.68
C PHE A 266 -18.56 -11.02 -12.08
N LYS A 267 -19.84 -11.31 -12.36
CA LYS A 267 -20.52 -10.91 -13.61
C LYS A 267 -20.45 -9.40 -13.83
N GLY A 268 -20.71 -8.60 -12.79
CA GLY A 268 -20.57 -7.15 -12.86
C GLY A 268 -19.15 -6.67 -13.17
N GLN A 269 -18.09 -7.40 -12.77
CA GLN A 269 -16.71 -7.09 -13.20
C GLN A 269 -16.47 -7.48 -14.66
N LEU A 270 -16.97 -8.63 -15.11
CA LEU A 270 -16.84 -9.06 -16.50
C LEU A 270 -17.58 -8.12 -17.47
N GLU A 271 -18.71 -7.55 -17.07
CA GLU A 271 -19.43 -6.55 -17.87
C GLU A 271 -18.62 -5.28 -18.11
N ARG A 272 -17.68 -4.92 -17.22
CA ARG A 272 -16.77 -3.77 -17.43
C ARG A 272 -15.80 -4.00 -18.59
N LEU A 273 -15.66 -5.24 -19.08
CA LEU A 273 -14.88 -5.56 -20.27
C LEU A 273 -15.61 -5.23 -21.58
N ILE A 274 -16.89 -4.87 -21.52
CA ILE A 274 -17.64 -4.36 -22.68
C ILE A 274 -16.97 -3.06 -23.13
N GLY A 275 -16.46 -3.05 -24.36
CA GLY A 275 -15.65 -1.96 -24.92
C GLY A 275 -14.21 -2.39 -25.21
N LEU A 276 -13.67 -3.35 -24.45
CA LEU A 276 -12.42 -4.05 -24.79
C LEU A 276 -12.71 -5.33 -25.60
N HIS A 277 -13.88 -5.92 -25.41
CA HIS A 277 -14.34 -7.11 -26.11
C HIS A 277 -15.76 -6.94 -26.67
N SER A 278 -16.13 -7.80 -27.63
CA SER A 278 -17.49 -7.84 -28.16
C SER A 278 -18.48 -8.28 -27.08
N ARG A 279 -19.72 -7.78 -27.17
CA ARG A 279 -20.80 -8.17 -26.24
C ARG A 279 -21.03 -9.67 -26.23
N GLU A 280 -21.00 -10.32 -27.39
CA GLU A 280 -21.14 -11.78 -27.51
C GLU A 280 -20.11 -12.55 -26.69
N ARG A 281 -18.84 -12.13 -26.71
CA ARG A 281 -17.79 -12.77 -25.92
C ARG A 281 -18.03 -12.62 -24.43
N VAL A 282 -18.35 -11.40 -23.99
CA VAL A 282 -18.64 -11.14 -22.58
C VAL A 282 -19.85 -11.96 -22.14
N THR A 283 -20.94 -12.00 -22.92
CA THR A 283 -22.10 -12.87 -22.66
C THR A 283 -21.70 -14.34 -22.58
N GLY A 284 -20.77 -14.80 -23.43
CA GLY A 284 -20.16 -16.13 -23.32
C GLY A 284 -19.53 -16.36 -21.95
N TRP A 285 -18.69 -15.44 -21.46
CA TRP A 285 -18.07 -15.52 -20.14
C TRP A 285 -19.08 -15.50 -18.99
N LEU A 286 -20.12 -14.65 -19.07
CA LEU A 286 -21.20 -14.62 -18.07
C LEU A 286 -21.89 -15.99 -17.96
N ARG A 287 -22.17 -16.63 -19.10
CA ARG A 287 -22.74 -17.97 -19.13
C ARG A 287 -21.81 -19.02 -18.50
N LEU A 288 -20.49 -18.92 -18.68
CA LEU A 288 -19.54 -19.81 -18.01
C LEU A 288 -19.54 -19.63 -16.49
N VAL A 289 -19.80 -18.42 -15.98
CA VAL A 289 -20.01 -18.17 -14.55
C VAL A 289 -21.29 -18.86 -14.08
N ASP A 290 -22.41 -18.67 -14.79
CA ASP A 290 -23.71 -19.26 -14.41
C ASP A 290 -23.68 -20.81 -14.46
N GLU A 291 -22.98 -21.39 -15.43
CA GLU A 291 -22.77 -22.84 -15.57
C GLU A 291 -21.66 -23.38 -14.63
N ASN A 292 -21.01 -22.53 -13.83
CA ASN A 292 -19.88 -22.86 -12.95
C ASN A 292 -18.71 -23.56 -13.69
N ARG A 293 -18.50 -23.24 -14.97
CA ARG A 293 -17.43 -23.80 -15.83
C ARG A 293 -16.11 -23.07 -15.61
N ARG A 294 -15.62 -23.08 -14.36
CA ARG A 294 -14.50 -22.26 -13.90
C ARG A 294 -13.25 -22.40 -14.76
N ALA A 295 -12.83 -23.64 -15.03
CA ALA A 295 -11.59 -23.91 -15.77
C ALA A 295 -11.64 -23.41 -17.21
N GLU A 296 -12.80 -23.49 -17.88
CA GLU A 296 -12.95 -22.96 -19.23
C GLU A 296 -12.93 -21.44 -19.23
N LEU A 297 -13.61 -20.80 -18.26
CA LEU A 297 -13.56 -19.34 -18.10
C LEU A 297 -12.14 -18.84 -17.85
N ALA A 298 -11.36 -19.52 -17.00
CA ALA A 298 -9.98 -19.14 -16.71
C ALA A 298 -9.10 -19.18 -17.99
N ARG A 299 -9.21 -20.25 -18.79
CA ARG A 299 -8.51 -20.35 -20.08
C ARG A 299 -8.93 -19.27 -21.06
N GLU A 300 -10.23 -19.05 -21.21
CA GLU A 300 -10.78 -18.01 -22.09
C GLU A 300 -10.28 -16.61 -21.70
N LEU A 301 -10.26 -16.28 -20.39
CA LEU A 301 -9.74 -14.99 -19.92
C LEU A 301 -8.22 -14.87 -20.15
N ILE A 302 -7.45 -15.94 -19.93
CA ILE A 302 -6.01 -15.96 -20.23
C ILE A 302 -5.78 -15.67 -21.72
N GLU A 303 -6.36 -16.48 -22.60
CA GLU A 303 -6.06 -16.46 -24.03
C GLU A 303 -6.63 -15.22 -24.74
N ARG A 304 -7.81 -14.76 -24.34
CA ARG A 304 -8.56 -13.73 -25.08
C ARG A 304 -8.44 -12.34 -24.47
N HIS A 305 -8.10 -12.24 -23.18
CA HIS A 305 -8.01 -10.95 -22.48
C HIS A 305 -6.58 -10.66 -21.99
N TYR A 306 -6.03 -11.51 -21.13
CA TYR A 306 -4.77 -11.22 -20.45
C TYR A 306 -3.54 -11.32 -21.36
N ASP A 307 -3.40 -12.37 -22.16
CA ASP A 307 -2.23 -12.56 -23.02
C ASP A 307 -2.14 -11.50 -24.13
N PRO A 308 -3.23 -11.15 -24.84
CA PRO A 308 -3.21 -10.04 -25.79
C PRO A 308 -2.91 -8.69 -25.13
N ALA A 309 -3.38 -8.46 -23.89
CA ALA A 309 -3.05 -7.25 -23.16
C ALA A 309 -1.57 -7.19 -22.77
N TYR A 310 -1.03 -8.30 -22.26
CA TYR A 310 0.39 -8.44 -21.90
C TYR A 310 1.31 -8.28 -23.10
N ALA A 311 0.99 -8.89 -24.25
CA ALA A 311 1.78 -8.76 -25.48
C ALA A 311 1.88 -7.30 -25.97
N ARG A 312 0.84 -6.49 -25.74
CA ARG A 312 0.86 -5.05 -26.10
C ARG A 312 1.70 -4.20 -25.15
N SER A 313 1.78 -4.56 -23.86
CA SER A 313 2.42 -3.72 -22.82
C SER A 313 3.84 -4.15 -22.46
N SER A 314 4.13 -5.45 -22.41
CA SER A 314 5.35 -6.01 -21.82
C SER A 314 6.66 -5.53 -22.46
N GLY A 315 6.69 -5.38 -23.79
CA GLY A 315 7.89 -4.93 -24.51
C GLY A 315 8.15 -3.42 -24.49
N GLN A 316 7.23 -2.60 -23.97
CA GLN A 316 7.30 -1.14 -24.13
C GLN A 316 7.97 -0.41 -22.95
N HIS A 317 8.17 -1.08 -21.82
CA HIS A 317 8.56 -0.41 -20.58
C HIS A 317 9.86 -0.91 -19.98
N PHE A 318 10.25 -2.17 -20.21
CA PHE A 318 11.43 -2.76 -19.59
C PHE A 318 12.63 -2.78 -20.53
N GLU A 319 13.64 -1.97 -20.23
CA GLU A 319 14.83 -1.81 -21.08
C GLU A 319 15.67 -3.09 -21.15
N GLN A 320 15.72 -3.87 -20.07
CA GLN A 320 16.53 -5.09 -19.98
C GLN A 320 15.76 -6.38 -20.28
N LEU A 321 14.49 -6.30 -20.70
CA LEU A 321 13.67 -7.47 -21.02
C LEU A 321 14.32 -8.40 -22.08
N PRO A 322 14.96 -7.90 -23.16
CA PRO A 322 15.59 -8.78 -24.15
C PRO A 322 16.74 -9.64 -23.58
N GLY A 323 17.37 -9.22 -22.48
CA GLY A 323 18.43 -9.95 -21.78
C GLY A 323 17.97 -10.68 -20.52
N ALA A 324 16.66 -10.73 -20.27
CA ALA A 324 16.09 -11.28 -19.05
C ALA A 324 16.52 -12.73 -18.82
N LEU A 325 16.76 -13.08 -17.56
CA LEU A 325 16.87 -14.48 -17.16
C LEU A 325 15.48 -15.12 -17.29
N GLN A 326 15.40 -16.25 -17.97
CA GLN A 326 14.14 -16.98 -18.12
C GLN A 326 14.02 -17.98 -16.98
N LEU A 327 12.91 -17.94 -16.26
CA LEU A 327 12.57 -18.88 -15.20
C LEU A 327 11.28 -19.61 -15.58
N ASP A 328 11.37 -20.92 -15.79
CA ASP A 328 10.21 -21.79 -15.85
C ASP A 328 9.74 -22.08 -14.41
N PHE A 329 8.75 -21.32 -13.97
CA PHE A 329 8.20 -21.39 -12.61
C PHE A 329 6.93 -22.24 -12.59
N ARG A 330 6.84 -23.13 -11.60
CA ARG A 330 5.65 -23.98 -11.36
C ARG A 330 4.94 -23.46 -10.11
N PRO A 331 3.96 -22.55 -10.27
CA PRO A 331 3.36 -21.83 -9.14
C PRO A 331 2.47 -22.67 -8.25
N ASN A 332 2.07 -23.87 -8.72
CA ASN A 332 1.18 -24.77 -8.00
C ASN A 332 1.92 -25.85 -7.21
N ASP A 333 3.24 -25.98 -7.42
CA ASP A 333 4.05 -26.99 -6.74
C ASP A 333 4.35 -26.58 -5.30
N ALA A 334 4.67 -27.56 -4.46
CA ALA A 334 5.03 -27.31 -3.06
C ALA A 334 6.46 -26.75 -2.88
N ASP A 335 7.31 -26.85 -3.91
CA ASP A 335 8.74 -26.52 -3.87
C ASP A 335 9.05 -25.07 -4.33
N ILE A 336 8.08 -24.16 -4.29
CA ILE A 336 8.25 -22.77 -4.78
C ILE A 336 9.43 -22.03 -4.14
N VAL A 337 9.75 -22.30 -2.88
CA VAL A 337 10.89 -21.70 -2.16
C VAL A 337 12.21 -22.26 -2.69
N GLU A 338 12.27 -23.54 -3.03
CA GLU A 338 13.46 -24.13 -3.66
C GLU A 338 13.66 -23.61 -5.08
N GLN A 339 12.56 -23.44 -5.85
CA GLN A 339 12.61 -22.76 -7.16
C GLN A 339 13.15 -21.32 -7.02
N ALA A 340 12.75 -20.59 -5.98
CA ALA A 340 13.26 -19.24 -5.69
C ALA A 340 14.76 -19.25 -5.31
N LYS A 341 15.21 -20.20 -4.48
CA LYS A 341 16.65 -20.37 -4.15
C LYS A 341 17.49 -20.69 -5.39
N MET A 342 16.98 -21.52 -6.30
CA MET A 342 17.64 -21.80 -7.58
C MET A 342 17.77 -20.53 -8.43
N LEU A 343 16.75 -19.68 -8.49
CA LEU A 343 16.82 -18.39 -9.16
C LEU A 343 17.92 -17.50 -8.56
N LEU A 344 17.97 -17.39 -7.22
CA LEU A 344 19.01 -16.59 -6.54
C LEU A 344 20.42 -17.09 -6.88
N ALA A 345 20.66 -18.41 -6.84
CA ALA A 345 21.96 -19.00 -7.18
C ALA A 345 22.37 -18.73 -8.64
N GLN A 346 21.41 -18.74 -9.58
CA GLN A 346 21.68 -18.40 -10.98
C GLN A 346 22.06 -16.93 -11.16
N LEU A 347 21.40 -16.02 -10.44
CA LEU A 347 21.69 -14.59 -10.49
C LEU A 347 23.07 -14.25 -9.89
N ASP A 348 23.44 -14.90 -8.79
CA ASP A 348 24.78 -14.75 -8.20
C ASP A 348 25.88 -15.20 -9.17
N THR A 349 25.65 -16.32 -9.86
CA THR A 349 26.60 -16.85 -10.86
C THR A 349 26.75 -15.89 -12.05
N ARG A 350 25.67 -15.26 -12.52
CA ARG A 350 25.72 -14.25 -13.60
C ARG A 350 26.47 -12.99 -13.17
N THR A 351 26.28 -12.53 -11.94
CA THR A 351 26.97 -11.34 -11.41
C THR A 351 28.49 -11.55 -11.39
N LEU A 352 28.95 -12.77 -11.09
CA LEU A 352 30.37 -13.15 -11.09
C LEU A 352 31.01 -13.26 -12.49
N VAL A 353 30.22 -13.40 -13.56
CA VAL A 353 30.71 -13.55 -14.94
C VAL A 353 30.80 -12.20 -15.68
N VAL A 354 30.08 -11.19 -15.21
CA VAL A 354 30.03 -9.84 -15.81
C VAL A 354 30.93 -8.83 -15.06
N GLY A 355 31.43 -9.20 -13.87
CA GLY A 355 32.26 -8.38 -12.98
C GLY A 355 33.75 -8.43 -13.26
#